data_AF-A0A392N2G5-F1
#
_entry.id   AF-A0A392N2G5-F1
#
_cell.length_a   1.000
_cell.length_b   1.000
_cell.length_c   1.000
_cell.angle_alpha   90.00
_cell.angle_beta   90.00
_cell.angle_gamma   90.00
#
_symmetry.space_group_name_H-M   'P 1'
#
loop_
_entity.id
_entity.type
_entity.pdbx_description
1 polymer ?
#
loop_
_entity_poly.entity_id
_entity_poly.type
_entity_poly.pdbx_seq_one_letter_code
_entity_poly.pdbx_strand_id
1 'polypeptide(L)' 'MRLRCEIFRKGKPMPGKVFDILNEVVVDRGSNPYLSKIECYEHDRLITKVQGDGVIIATPTGSTAYSTAAGGSM' A
#
# COMPACT_ATOMS: atom_id res chain seq x y z
N MET A 1 8.67 14.79 -3.36
CA MET A 1 8.61 13.42 -3.92
C MET A 1 7.16 12.95 -3.87
N ARG A 2 6.67 12.23 -4.88
CA ARG A 2 5.30 11.70 -4.93
C ARG A 2 5.34 10.23 -5.34
N LEU A 3 4.39 9.43 -4.87
CA LEU A 3 4.20 8.07 -5.36
C LEU A 3 3.23 8.09 -6.53
N ARG A 4 3.47 7.22 -7.51
CA ARG A 4 2.49 6.92 -8.56
C ARG A 4 1.99 5.50 -8.32
N CYS A 5 0.68 5.35 -8.13
CA CYS A 5 0.05 4.05 -7.91
C CYS A 5 -0.83 3.69 -9.09
N GLU A 6 -0.68 2.45 -9.57
CA GLU A 6 -1.48 1.89 -10.65
C GLU A 6 -2.09 0.57 -10.19
N ILE A 7 -3.40 0.42 -10.37
CA ILE A 7 -4.11 -0.79 -9.95
C ILE A 7 -4.18 -1.78 -11.10
N PHE A 8 -3.69 -3.00 -10.84
CA PHE A 8 -3.77 -4.11 -11.78
C PHE A 8 -4.76 -5.16 -11.29
N ARG A 9 -5.55 -5.72 -12.22
CA ARG A 9 -6.43 -6.86 -11.96
C ARG A 9 -6.13 -7.96 -12.96
N LYS A 10 -5.78 -9.15 -12.47
CA LYS A 10 -5.37 -10.30 -13.31
C LYS A 10 -4.26 -9.92 -14.31
N GLY A 11 -3.28 -9.13 -13.86
CA GLY A 11 -2.14 -8.66 -14.68
C GLY A 11 -2.48 -7.56 -15.71
N LYS A 12 -3.73 -7.09 -15.78
CA LYS A 12 -4.11 -5.99 -16.68
C LYS A 12 -4.29 -4.69 -15.89
N PRO A 13 -3.78 -3.54 -16.38
CA PRO A 13 -4.03 -2.27 -15.73
C PRO A 13 -5.52 -1.94 -15.79
N MET A 14 -6.07 -1.44 -14.68
CA MET A 14 -7.44 -0.98 -14.63
C MET A 14 -7.52 0.45 -15.22
N PRO A 15 -8.28 0.69 -16.31
CA PRO A 15 -8.38 2.01 -16.91
C PRO A 15 -8.83 3.08 -15.91
N GLY A 16 -8.16 4.22 -15.90
CA GLY A 16 -8.48 5.35 -15.01
C GLY A 16 -8.15 5.13 -13.53
N LYS A 17 -7.44 4.05 -13.17
CA LYS A 17 -6.97 3.76 -11.80
C LYS A 17 -5.46 4.01 -11.66
N VAL A 18 -5.04 5.19 -12.10
CA VAL A 18 -3.69 5.73 -11.91
C VAL A 18 -3.81 6.95 -11.01
N PHE A 19 -3.04 6.98 -9.93
CA PHE A 19 -3.11 8.02 -8.92
C PHE A 19 -1.73 8.57 -8.62
N ASP A 20 -1.64 9.90 -8.48
CA ASP A 20 -0.48 10.58 -7.91
C ASP A 20 -0.76 10.86 -6.44
N ILE A 21 0.11 10.36 -5.56
CA ILE A 21 -0.08 10.36 -4.12
C ILE A 21 1.00 11.22 -3.47
N LEU A 22 0.56 12.11 -2.60
CA LEU A 22 1.45 12.96 -1.82
C LEU A 22 1.96 12.23 -0.56
N ASN A 23 1.06 11.65 0.22
CA ASN A 23 1.37 11.09 1.53
C ASN A 23 1.57 9.57 1.47
N GLU A 24 0.49 8.79 1.44
CA GLU A 24 0.57 7.32 1.45
C GLU A 24 -0.51 6.63 0.64
N VAL A 25 -0.21 5.40 0.25
CA VAL A 25 -1.15 4.41 -0.27
C VAL A 25 -1.43 3.40 0.83
N VAL A 26 -2.71 3.14 1.09
CA VAL A 26 -3.16 2.16 2.09
C VAL A 26 -3.91 1.04 1.39
N VAL A 27 -3.46 -0.19 1.61
CA VAL A 27 -4.19 -1.40 1.24
C VAL A 27 -4.81 -1.95 2.51
N ASP A 28 -6.14 -1.93 2.61
CA ASP A 28 -6.89 -2.37 3.80
C ASP A 28 -7.84 -3.52 3.47
N ARG A 29 -8.17 -4.33 4.48
CA ARG A 29 -9.12 -5.45 4.38
C ARG A 29 -10.56 -5.03 4.07
N GLY A 30 -10.87 -3.74 4.14
CA GLY A 30 -12.19 -3.19 3.93
C GLY A 30 -13.18 -3.69 4.97
N SER A 31 -14.38 -4.06 4.54
CA SER A 31 -15.43 -4.59 5.43
C SER A 31 -15.21 -6.04 5.85
N ASN A 32 -14.14 -6.70 5.41
CA ASN A 32 -13.87 -8.09 5.75
C ASN A 32 -13.44 -8.21 7.22
N PRO A 33 -14.08 -9.04 8.06
CA PRO A 33 -13.69 -9.22 9.46
C PRO A 33 -12.37 -10.01 9.66
N TYR A 34 -11.87 -10.68 8.63
CA TYR A 34 -10.66 -11.50 8.69
C TYR A 34 -9.40 -10.74 8.27
N LEU A 35 -8.24 -11.22 8.74
CA LEU A 35 -6.93 -10.68 8.34
C LEU A 35 -6.69 -10.86 6.85
N SER A 36 -6.20 -9.80 6.21
CA SER A 36 -5.74 -9.84 4.83
C SER A 36 -4.35 -10.45 4.76
N LYS A 37 -4.16 -11.37 3.80
CA LYS A 37 -2.85 -11.90 3.44
C LYS A 37 -2.31 -11.15 2.24
N ILE A 38 -1.25 -10.38 2.44
CA ILE A 38 -0.66 -9.51 1.43
C ILE A 38 0.77 -9.98 1.16
N GLU A 39 1.12 -10.13 -0.11
CA GLU A 39 2.48 -10.48 -0.54
C GLU A 39 3.12 -9.24 -1.17
N CYS A 40 4.24 -8.80 -0.60
CA CYS A 40 4.92 -7.59 -1.04
C CYS A 40 6.10 -7.96 -1.92
N TYR A 41 6.14 -7.40 -3.13
CA TYR A 41 7.17 -7.64 -4.11
C TYR A 41 7.90 -6.34 -4.47
N GLU A 42 9.19 -6.45 -4.72
CA GLU A 42 10.03 -5.40 -5.32
C GLU A 42 10.79 -6.03 -6.49
N HIS A 43 10.66 -5.46 -7.69
CA HIS A 43 11.28 -6.00 -8.91
C HIS A 43 11.09 -7.52 -9.05
N ASP A 44 9.84 -7.99 -8.92
CA ASP A 44 9.43 -9.40 -8.97
C ASP A 44 10.04 -10.33 -7.90
N ARG A 45 10.77 -9.78 -6.94
CA ARG A 45 11.28 -10.51 -5.77
C ARG A 45 10.35 -10.33 -4.58
N LEU A 46 9.92 -11.45 -4.00
CA LEU A 46 9.15 -11.44 -2.75
C LEU A 46 10.02 -10.87 -1.62
N ILE A 47 9.60 -9.75 -1.05
CA ILE A 47 10.22 -9.17 0.16
C ILE A 47 9.69 -9.88 1.39
N THR A 48 8.36 -9.89 1.55
CA THR A 48 7.71 -10.42 2.75
C THR A 48 6.24 -10.75 2.50
N LYS A 49 5.65 -11.51 3.43
CA LYS A 49 4.22 -11.81 3.48
C LYS A 49 3.67 -11.23 4.78
N VAL A 50 2.65 -10.39 4.66
CA VAL A 50 1.98 -9.73 5.78
C VAL A 50 0.63 -10.38 6.01
N GLN A 51 0.30 -10.66 7.27
CA GLN A 51 -1.05 -11.00 7.71
C GLN A 51 -1.50 -9.93 8.70
N GLY A 52 -2.52 -9.16 8.35
CA GLY A 52 -2.92 -7.99 9.12
C GLY A 52 -4.17 -7.32 8.57
N ASP A 53 -4.51 -6.16 9.13
CA ASP A 53 -5.57 -5.31 8.58
C ASP A 53 -5.18 -4.77 7.19
N GLY A 54 -3.90 -4.49 6.98
CA GLY A 54 -3.43 -3.88 5.74
C GLY A 54 -1.93 -3.63 5.66
N VAL A 55 -1.51 -2.91 4.62
CA VAL A 55 -0.15 -2.40 4.41
C VAL A 55 -0.21 -0.93 3.99
N ILE A 56 0.69 -0.12 4.53
CA ILE A 56 0.84 1.31 4.21
C ILE A 56 2.17 1.52 3.49
N ILE A 57 2.15 2.25 2.38
CA ILE A 57 3.34 2.69 1.64
C ILE A 57 3.34 4.22 1.62
N ALA A 58 4.26 4.83 2.36
CA ALA A 58 4.32 6.28 2.57
C ALA A 58 5.53 6.92 1.89
N THR A 59 5.37 8.17 1.45
CA THR A 59 6.51 9.06 1.15
C THR A 59 7.16 9.54 2.44
N PRO A 60 8.36 10.15 2.39
CA PRO A 60 8.92 10.84 3.55
C PRO A 60 8.00 11.92 4.13
N THR A 61 7.15 12.56 3.32
CA THR A 61 6.16 13.52 3.82
C THR A 61 4.96 12.83 4.49
N GLY A 62 4.59 11.64 4.01
CA GLY A 62 3.54 10.81 4.61
C GLY A 62 3.98 10.06 5.88
N SER A 63 5.28 10.04 6.23
CA SER A 63 5.76 9.34 7.42
C SER A 63 5.09 9.87 8.70
N THR A 64 4.82 11.19 8.75
CA THR A 64 4.15 11.88 9.85
C THR A 64 2.62 11.80 9.83
N ALA A 65 2.03 11.17 8.80
CA ALA A 65 0.58 11.04 8.66
C ALA A 65 0.09 9.69 9.22
N TYR A 66 -0.69 8.92 8.44
CA TYR A 66 -1.25 7.68 8.94
C TYR A 66 -0.18 6.63 9.24
N SER A 67 0.96 6.69 8.55
CA SER A 67 2.13 5.86 8.81
C SER A 67 2.58 5.95 10.28
N THR A 68 2.68 7.15 10.87
CA THR A 68 3.05 7.32 12.29
C THR A 68 2.01 6.70 13.22
N ALA A 69 0.72 6.89 12.95
CA ALA A 69 -0.36 6.33 13.78
C ALA A 69 -0.38 4.79 13.74
N ALA A 70 0.06 4.19 12.63
CA ALA A 70 0.23 2.74 12.48
C ALA A 70 1.56 2.21 13.09
N GLY A 71 2.36 3.06 13.75
CA GLY A 71 3.63 2.69 14.36
C GLY A 71 4.85 2.76 13.43
N GLY A 72 4.71 3.39 12.26
CA GLY A 72 5.81 3.68 11.36
C GLY A 72 6.80 4.68 11.94
N SER A 73 8.05 4.63 11.47
CA SER A 73 9.09 5.59 11.83
C SER A 73 8.85 6.95 11.17
N MET A 74 9.42 8.01 11.75
CA MET A 74 9.35 9.39 11.25
C MET A 74 10.48 9.68 10.26
#